data_AF-A0A846HS03-F1
#
_entry.id   AF-A0A846HS03-F1
#
_cell.length_a   1.000
_cell.length_b   1.000
_cell.length_c   1.000
_cell.angle_alpha   90.00
_cell.angle_beta   90.00
_cell.angle_gamma   90.00
#
_symmetry.space_group_name_H-M   'P 1'
#
loop_
_entity.id
_entity.type
_entity.pdbx_description
1 polymer ?
#
loop_
_entity_poly.entity_id
_entity_poly.type
_entity_poly.pdbx_seq_one_letter_code
_entity_poly.pdbx_strand_id
1 'polypeptide(L)'
;MGIAVKLYEQLAEAVDDQTRIRLLAEAIGQLERIWPSADEIPQRHDLREMELRLQKEIEIVRKEIEIVRGENKDMELRLQKEIEGVRKEIKDLELRLQKEIEIVRKEIKDLELRLSKEIKQIELRLSKEIKQIELQVQEARIEIKATEASLRMAIHRQTLWVVGAVGTVVGLIRVLEWLLP
;
A
#
# COMPACT_ATOMS: atom_id res chain seq x y z
N MET A 1 -27.06 29.58 65.49
CA MET A 1 -26.63 29.38 66.89
C MET A 1 -27.17 28.05 67.38
N GLY A 2 -26.32 27.16 67.91
CA GLY A 2 -26.72 25.83 68.39
C GLY A 2 -27.59 25.91 69.65
N ILE A 3 -28.38 24.86 69.91
CA ILE A 3 -29.29 24.76 71.08
C ILE A 3 -28.52 25.02 72.40
N ALA A 4 -27.30 24.47 72.51
CA ALA A 4 -26.43 24.68 73.67
C ALA A 4 -25.98 26.15 73.86
N VAL A 5 -25.71 26.86 72.76
CA VAL A 5 -25.27 28.27 72.82
C VAL A 5 -26.44 29.18 73.22
N LYS A 6 -27.62 28.93 72.66
CA LYS A 6 -28.84 29.68 73.03
C LYS A 6 -29.24 29.44 74.49
N LEU A 7 -29.15 28.19 74.96
CA LEU A 7 -29.42 27.84 76.35
C LEU A 7 -28.45 28.55 77.31
N TYR A 8 -27.16 28.62 76.97
CA TYR A 8 -26.16 29.30 77.81
C TYR A 8 -26.46 30.79 77.98
N GLU A 9 -26.75 31.51 76.89
CA GLU A 9 -27.12 32.93 76.92
C GLU A 9 -28.39 33.16 77.75
N GLN A 10 -29.42 32.34 77.55
CA GLN A 10 -30.69 32.44 78.26
C GLN A 10 -30.58 32.11 79.77
N LEU A 11 -29.68 31.18 80.16
CA LEU A 11 -29.42 30.86 81.56
C LEU A 11 -28.60 31.95 82.28
N ALA A 12 -27.72 32.63 81.56
CA ALA A 12 -26.91 33.74 82.08
C ALA A 12 -27.77 34.98 82.37
N GLU A 13 -28.84 35.21 81.60
CA GLU A 13 -29.78 36.33 81.78
C GLU A 13 -30.92 36.02 82.77
N ALA A 14 -31.18 34.74 83.08
CA ALA A 14 -32.24 34.35 84.01
C ALA A 14 -31.89 34.71 85.46
N VAL A 15 -32.81 35.40 86.15
CA VAL A 15 -32.61 35.92 87.52
C VAL A 15 -32.91 34.87 88.60
N ASP A 16 -33.89 33.98 88.35
CA ASP A 16 -34.37 32.98 89.31
C ASP A 16 -34.19 31.53 88.82
N ASP A 17 -34.14 30.59 89.77
CA ASP A 17 -33.90 29.18 89.47
C ASP A 17 -35.07 28.50 88.74
N GLN A 18 -36.32 28.98 88.89
CA GLN A 18 -37.45 28.40 88.17
C GLN A 18 -37.36 28.69 86.67
N THR A 19 -36.96 29.91 86.31
CA THR A 19 -36.74 30.29 84.92
C THR A 19 -35.60 29.47 84.30
N ARG A 20 -34.52 29.22 85.05
CA ARG A 20 -33.42 28.35 84.60
C ARG A 20 -33.88 26.91 84.35
N ILE A 21 -34.69 26.35 85.26
CA ILE A 21 -35.23 24.99 85.10
C ILE A 21 -36.15 24.89 83.87
N ARG A 22 -36.97 25.90 83.59
CA ARG A 22 -37.82 25.93 82.39
C ARG A 22 -36.99 25.97 81.11
N LEU A 23 -35.95 26.79 81.07
CA LEU A 23 -35.05 26.88 79.93
C LEU A 23 -34.30 25.55 79.69
N LEU A 24 -33.86 24.88 80.75
CA LEU A 24 -33.28 23.54 80.66
C LEU A 24 -34.28 22.52 80.11
N ALA A 25 -35.51 22.53 80.60
CA ALA A 25 -36.56 21.62 80.13
C ALA A 25 -36.91 21.86 78.65
N GLU A 26 -36.96 23.13 78.22
CA GLU A 26 -37.19 23.49 76.82
C GLU A 26 -36.04 23.03 75.92
N ALA A 27 -34.79 23.27 76.33
CA ALA A 27 -33.62 22.85 75.56
C ALA A 27 -33.49 21.31 75.49
N ILE A 28 -33.81 20.59 76.56
CA ILE A 28 -33.88 19.12 76.57
C ILE A 28 -34.99 18.65 75.61
N GLY A 29 -36.18 19.26 75.65
CA GLY A 29 -37.27 18.91 74.72
C GLY A 29 -36.95 19.22 73.26
N GLN A 30 -36.14 20.26 72.99
CA GLN A 30 -35.63 20.52 71.64
C GLN A 30 -34.58 19.49 71.20
N LEU A 31 -33.72 19.04 72.13
CA LEU A 31 -32.72 18.01 71.87
C LEU A 31 -33.37 16.64 71.61
N GLU A 32 -34.40 16.28 72.38
CA GLU A 32 -35.15 15.03 72.26
C GLU A 32 -35.87 14.92 70.89
N ARG A 33 -36.28 16.04 70.29
CA ARG A 33 -36.86 16.06 68.93
C ARG A 33 -35.87 15.76 67.81
N ILE A 34 -34.58 15.96 68.05
CA ILE A 34 -33.50 15.77 67.08
C ILE A 34 -32.75 14.46 67.34
N TRP A 35 -32.87 13.91 68.55
CA TRP A 35 -32.25 12.65 68.92
C TRP A 35 -32.94 11.49 68.19
N PRO A 36 -32.19 10.62 67.49
CA PRO A 36 -32.75 9.43 66.89
C PRO A 36 -33.49 8.59 67.93
N SER A 37 -34.63 8.02 67.55
CA SER A 37 -35.34 7.12 68.46
C SER A 37 -34.44 5.92 68.78
N ALA A 38 -34.59 5.32 69.96
CA ALA A 38 -33.76 4.18 70.37
C ALA A 38 -33.80 3.01 69.36
N ASP A 39 -34.91 2.87 68.63
CA ASP A 39 -35.10 1.88 67.55
C ASP A 39 -34.36 2.21 66.25
N GLU A 40 -33.95 3.46 66.04
CA GLU A 40 -33.18 3.92 64.87
C GLU A 40 -31.65 3.79 65.09
N ILE A 41 -31.23 3.50 66.33
CA ILE A 41 -29.83 3.28 66.68
C ILE A 41 -29.52 1.80 66.46
N PRO A 42 -28.64 1.45 65.49
CA PRO A 42 -28.26 0.06 65.26
C PRO A 42 -27.73 -0.56 66.54
N GLN A 43 -28.29 -1.71 66.92
CA GLN A 43 -27.81 -2.41 68.08
C GLN A 43 -26.49 -3.11 67.75
N ARG A 44 -25.77 -3.54 68.79
CA ARG A 44 -24.51 -4.30 68.62
C ARG A 44 -24.68 -5.55 67.76
N HIS A 45 -25.87 -6.16 67.77
CA HIS A 45 -26.15 -7.33 66.95
C HIS A 45 -26.26 -6.98 65.46
N ASP A 46 -26.96 -5.90 65.09
CA ASP A 46 -27.07 -5.38 63.71
C ASP A 46 -25.68 -5.05 63.12
N LEU A 47 -24.85 -4.37 63.92
CA LEU A 47 -23.49 -4.02 63.53
C LEU A 47 -22.63 -5.27 63.29
N ARG A 48 -22.80 -6.31 64.12
CA ARG A 48 -22.05 -7.56 63.98
C ARG A 48 -22.49 -8.39 62.80
N GLU A 49 -23.79 -8.43 62.51
CA GLU A 49 -24.30 -9.08 61.29
C GLU A 49 -23.79 -8.37 60.04
N MET A 50 -23.79 -7.03 60.04
CA MET A 50 -23.24 -6.24 58.94
C MET A 50 -21.73 -6.45 58.77
N GLU A 51 -20.97 -6.51 59.87
CA GLU A 51 -19.54 -6.84 59.81
C GLU A 51 -19.29 -8.22 59.19
N LEU A 52 -20.06 -9.24 59.60
CA LEU A 52 -19.95 -10.59 59.03
C LEU A 52 -20.33 -10.63 57.55
N ARG A 53 -21.36 -9.87 57.13
CA ARG A 53 -21.72 -9.74 55.70
C ARG A 53 -20.60 -9.09 54.90
N LEU A 54 -20.05 -7.97 55.39
CA LEU A 54 -18.94 -7.29 54.72
C LEU A 54 -17.69 -8.17 54.65
N GLN A 55 -17.38 -8.94 55.70
CA GLN A 55 -16.27 -9.90 55.67
C GLN A 55 -16.47 -10.95 54.58
N LYS A 56 -17.68 -11.49 54.41
CA LYS A 56 -18.01 -12.43 53.32
C LYS A 56 -17.89 -11.77 51.95
N GLU A 57 -18.43 -10.57 51.77
CA GLU A 57 -18.34 -9.83 50.50
C GLU A 57 -16.88 -9.53 50.13
N ILE A 58 -16.05 -9.10 51.10
CA ILE A 58 -14.61 -8.91 50.92
C ILE A 58 -13.92 -10.22 50.52
N GLU A 59 -14.28 -11.35 51.14
CA GLU A 59 -13.69 -12.64 50.79
C GLU A 59 -14.07 -13.07 49.36
N ILE A 60 -15.32 -12.85 48.95
CA ILE A 60 -15.78 -13.10 47.57
C ILE A 60 -15.00 -12.25 46.58
N VAL A 61 -14.91 -10.94 46.82
CA VAL A 61 -14.16 -10.01 45.96
C VAL A 61 -12.68 -10.41 45.87
N ARG A 62 -12.07 -10.86 46.98
CA ARG A 62 -10.68 -11.36 46.96
C ARG A 62 -10.51 -12.58 46.05
N LYS A 63 -11.46 -13.52 46.08
CA LYS A 63 -11.44 -14.71 45.19
C LYS A 63 -11.63 -14.31 43.73
N GLU A 64 -12.55 -13.40 43.43
CA GLU A 64 -12.75 -12.88 42.08
C GLU A 64 -11.48 -12.18 41.55
N ILE A 65 -10.83 -11.36 42.37
CA ILE A 65 -9.55 -10.72 42.01
C ILE A 65 -8.46 -11.76 41.71
N GLU A 66 -8.39 -12.85 42.47
CA GLU A 66 -7.44 -13.93 42.24
C GLU A 66 -7.70 -14.65 40.92
N ILE A 67 -8.95 -14.96 40.61
CA ILE A 67 -9.37 -15.56 39.34
C ILE A 67 -8.99 -14.64 38.18
N VAL A 68 -9.39 -13.36 38.23
CA VAL A 68 -9.10 -12.38 37.18
C VAL A 68 -7.59 -12.19 36.98
N ARG A 69 -6.79 -12.23 38.05
CA ARG A 69 -5.32 -12.19 37.95
C ARG A 69 -4.77 -13.42 37.24
N GLY A 70 -5.32 -14.60 37.52
CA GLY A 70 -4.96 -15.84 36.82
C GLY A 70 -5.28 -15.77 35.33
N GLU A 71 -6.50 -15.36 34.99
CA GLU A 71 -6.95 -15.21 33.61
C GLU A 71 -6.11 -14.18 32.83
N ASN A 72 -5.79 -13.03 33.45
CA ASN A 72 -4.91 -12.03 32.85
C ASN A 72 -3.51 -12.59 32.56
N LYS A 73 -2.93 -13.34 33.50
CA LYS A 73 -1.62 -13.96 33.31
C LYS A 73 -1.63 -15.00 32.18
N ASP A 74 -2.68 -15.80 32.10
CA ASP A 74 -2.86 -16.79 31.03
C ASP A 74 -3.05 -16.11 29.67
N MET A 75 -3.81 -15.02 29.62
CA MET A 75 -3.97 -14.20 28.42
C MET A 75 -2.64 -13.59 27.98
N GLU A 76 -1.86 -13.00 28.91
CA GLU A 76 -0.53 -12.46 28.61
C GLU A 76 0.39 -13.52 28.01
N LEU A 77 0.40 -14.74 28.58
CA LEU A 77 1.20 -15.85 28.05
C LEU A 77 0.75 -16.30 26.66
N ARG A 78 -0.57 -16.32 26.39
CA ARG A 78 -1.10 -16.64 25.04
C ARG A 78 -0.69 -15.58 24.03
N LEU A 79 -0.88 -14.30 24.36
CA LEU A 79 -0.50 -13.18 23.51
C LEU A 79 1.01 -13.17 23.22
N GLN A 80 1.86 -13.46 24.22
CA GLN A 80 3.30 -13.59 24.00
C GLN A 80 3.64 -14.70 23.01
N LYS A 81 2.98 -15.86 23.10
CA LYS A 81 3.18 -16.97 22.15
C LYS A 81 2.71 -16.60 20.74
N GLU A 82 1.56 -15.94 20.61
CA GLU A 82 1.04 -15.49 19.32
C GLU A 82 1.96 -14.44 18.69
N ILE A 83 2.44 -13.47 19.46
CA ILE A 83 3.40 -12.46 19.00
C ILE A 83 4.70 -13.13 18.52
N GLU A 84 5.22 -14.10 19.27
CA GLU A 84 6.42 -14.84 18.88
C GLU A 84 6.19 -15.69 17.62
N GLY A 85 5.00 -16.29 17.48
CA GLY A 85 4.58 -17.01 16.27
C GLY A 85 4.57 -16.10 15.04
N VAL A 86 3.85 -14.98 15.13
CA VAL A 86 3.76 -13.97 14.07
C VAL A 86 5.14 -13.42 13.70
N ARG A 87 6.02 -13.17 14.68
CA ARG A 87 7.40 -12.73 14.42
C ARG A 87 8.20 -13.76 13.61
N LYS A 88 8.04 -15.04 13.89
CA LYS A 88 8.70 -16.12 13.12
C LYS A 88 8.15 -16.21 11.71
N GLU A 89 6.84 -16.10 11.54
CA GLU A 89 6.20 -16.10 10.22
C GLU A 89 6.66 -14.92 9.36
N ILE A 90 6.72 -13.71 9.94
CA ILE A 90 7.25 -12.51 9.27
C ILE A 90 8.67 -12.75 8.81
N LYS A 91 9.55 -13.25 9.69
CA LYS A 91 10.95 -13.51 9.35
C LYS A 91 11.11 -14.55 8.24
N ASP A 92 10.29 -15.60 8.24
CA ASP A 92 10.32 -16.61 7.20
C ASP A 92 9.80 -16.08 5.86
N LEU A 93 8.74 -15.26 5.86
CA LEU A 93 8.26 -14.56 4.68
C LEU A 93 9.31 -13.59 4.11
N GLU A 94 10.00 -12.83 4.95
CA GLU A 94 11.09 -11.95 4.52
C GLU A 94 12.21 -12.73 3.82
N LEU A 95 12.62 -13.88 4.38
CA LEU A 95 13.64 -14.74 3.77
C LEU A 95 13.17 -15.34 2.44
N ARG A 96 11.90 -15.76 2.35
CA ARG A 96 11.31 -16.26 1.10
C ARG A 96 11.28 -15.17 0.02
N LEU A 97 10.80 -13.97 0.36
CA LEU A 97 10.77 -12.83 -0.56
C LEU A 97 12.17 -12.41 -1.02
N GLN A 98 13.16 -12.41 -0.13
CA GLN A 98 14.55 -12.12 -0.51
C GLN A 98 15.08 -13.13 -1.55
N LYS A 99 14.78 -14.42 -1.38
CA LYS A 99 15.16 -15.45 -2.35
C LYS A 99 14.46 -15.27 -3.69
N GLU A 100 13.16 -14.99 -3.68
CA GLU A 100 12.38 -14.75 -4.91
C GLU A 100 12.90 -13.52 -5.67
N ILE A 101 13.19 -12.43 -4.96
CA ILE A 101 13.80 -11.22 -5.56
C ILE A 101 15.15 -11.54 -6.21
N GLU A 102 16.00 -12.33 -5.54
CA GLU A 102 17.30 -12.72 -6.10
C GLU A 102 17.16 -13.61 -7.34
N ILE A 103 16.19 -14.52 -7.36
CA ILE A 103 15.87 -15.35 -8.53
C ILE A 103 15.43 -14.46 -9.70
N VAL A 104 14.44 -13.59 -9.48
CA VAL A 104 13.93 -12.67 -10.52
C VAL A 104 15.04 -11.76 -11.06
N ARG A 105 15.93 -11.26 -10.20
CA ARG A 105 17.10 -10.48 -10.64
C ARG A 105 18.02 -11.26 -11.56
N LYS A 106 18.27 -12.54 -11.26
CA LYS A 106 19.09 -13.41 -12.12
C LYS A 106 18.41 -13.69 -13.46
N GLU A 107 17.10 -13.95 -13.45
CA GLU A 107 16.31 -14.17 -14.66
C GLU A 107 16.31 -12.94 -15.57
N ILE A 108 16.09 -11.74 -15.00
CA ILE A 108 16.18 -10.49 -15.75
C ILE A 108 17.55 -10.34 -16.40
N LYS A 109 18.64 -10.56 -15.64
CA LYS A 109 20.01 -10.44 -16.16
C LYS A 109 20.29 -11.45 -17.27
N ASP A 110 19.81 -12.68 -17.15
CA ASP A 110 19.98 -13.70 -18.21
C ASP A 110 19.19 -13.31 -19.47
N LEU A 111 17.94 -12.83 -19.32
CA LEU A 111 17.14 -12.33 -20.44
C LEU A 111 17.79 -11.15 -21.14
N GLU A 112 18.31 -10.17 -20.40
CA GLU A 112 19.06 -9.03 -20.97
C GLU A 112 20.27 -9.51 -21.79
N LEU A 113 21.03 -10.48 -21.28
CA LEU A 113 22.17 -11.05 -22.00
C LEU A 113 21.75 -11.80 -23.27
N ARG A 114 20.66 -12.57 -23.22
CA ARG A 114 20.12 -13.28 -24.38
C ARG A 114 19.64 -12.30 -25.45
N LEU A 115 18.83 -11.32 -25.06
CA LEU A 115 18.34 -10.28 -25.97
C LEU A 115 19.48 -9.47 -26.58
N SER A 116 20.50 -9.10 -25.80
CA SER A 116 21.68 -8.41 -26.33
C SER A 116 22.42 -9.25 -27.39
N LYS A 117 22.53 -10.56 -27.20
CA LYS A 117 23.12 -11.47 -28.20
C LYS A 117 22.25 -11.58 -29.45
N GLU A 118 20.94 -11.72 -29.29
CA GLU A 118 19.99 -11.81 -30.41
C GLU A 118 20.01 -10.54 -31.26
N ILE A 119 19.98 -9.35 -30.62
CA ILE A 119 20.08 -8.06 -31.30
C ILE A 119 21.39 -7.99 -32.12
N LYS A 120 22.53 -8.32 -31.53
CA LYS A 120 23.82 -8.34 -32.25
C LYS A 120 23.83 -9.31 -33.42
N GLN A 121 23.21 -10.48 -33.27
CA GLN A 121 23.11 -11.45 -34.36
C GLN A 121 22.24 -10.92 -35.50
N ILE A 122 21.11 -10.27 -35.18
CA ILE A 122 20.23 -9.64 -36.17
C ILE A 122 20.96 -8.51 -36.90
N GLU A 123 21.66 -7.63 -36.17
CA GLU A 123 22.47 -6.56 -36.76
C GLU A 123 23.51 -7.10 -37.76
N LEU A 124 24.22 -8.18 -37.39
CA LEU A 124 25.19 -8.82 -38.27
C LEU A 124 24.54 -9.45 -39.52
N ARG A 125 23.36 -10.08 -39.38
CA ARG A 125 22.62 -10.65 -40.51
C ARG A 125 22.14 -9.55 -41.45
N LEU A 126 21.50 -8.51 -40.93
CA LEU A 126 21.05 -7.37 -41.71
C LEU A 126 22.21 -6.66 -42.41
N SER A 127 23.35 -6.49 -41.75
CA SER A 127 24.54 -5.92 -42.39
C SER A 127 25.03 -6.74 -43.59
N LYS A 128 24.98 -8.07 -43.50
CA LYS A 128 25.33 -8.96 -44.62
C LYS A 128 24.31 -8.87 -45.75
N GLU A 129 23.02 -8.90 -45.44
CA GLU A 129 21.94 -8.78 -46.42
C GLU A 129 21.99 -7.45 -47.16
N ILE A 130 22.22 -6.34 -46.45
CA ILE A 130 22.39 -5.01 -47.05
C ILE A 130 23.56 -5.01 -48.03
N LYS A 131 24.74 -5.52 -47.64
CA LYS A 131 25.90 -5.61 -48.54
C LYS A 131 25.63 -6.47 -49.77
N GLN A 132 24.92 -7.57 -49.60
CA GLN A 132 24.56 -8.45 -50.71
C GLN A 132 23.62 -7.73 -51.70
N ILE A 133 22.62 -7.01 -51.19
CA ILE A 133 21.71 -6.20 -52.01
C ILE A 133 22.48 -5.07 -52.70
N GLU A 134 23.42 -4.39 -52.03
CA GLU A 134 24.26 -3.36 -52.65
C GLU A 134 25.05 -3.91 -53.84
N LEU A 135 25.63 -5.11 -53.72
CA LEU A 135 26.33 -5.77 -54.82
C LEU A 135 25.38 -6.12 -55.96
N GLN A 136 24.21 -6.70 -55.67
CA GLN A 136 23.20 -7.01 -56.69
C GLN A 136 22.71 -5.76 -57.43
N VAL A 137 22.52 -4.64 -56.72
CA VAL A 137 22.15 -3.36 -57.33
C VAL A 137 23.28 -2.83 -58.22
N GLN A 138 24.55 -2.96 -57.82
CA GLN A 138 25.68 -2.56 -58.66
C GLN A 138 25.77 -3.42 -59.93
N GLU A 139 25.60 -4.73 -59.82
CA GLU A 139 25.59 -5.66 -60.93
C GLU A 139 24.47 -5.33 -61.92
N ALA A 140 23.22 -5.17 -61.44
CA ALA A 140 22.10 -4.77 -62.26
C ALA A 140 22.33 -3.42 -62.97
N ARG A 141 22.98 -2.45 -62.31
CA ARG A 141 23.36 -1.17 -62.95
C ARG A 141 24.37 -1.35 -64.08
N ILE A 142 25.32 -2.27 -63.95
CA ILE A 142 26.29 -2.58 -65.00
C ILE A 142 25.58 -3.25 -66.18
N GLU A 143 24.70 -4.22 -65.91
CA GLU A 143 23.90 -4.90 -66.94
C GLU A 143 22.99 -3.94 -67.72
N ILE A 144 22.35 -3.00 -67.02
CA ILE A 144 21.54 -1.94 -67.66
C ILE A 144 22.42 -1.08 -68.57
N LYS A 145 23.60 -0.63 -68.12
CA LYS A 145 24.52 0.14 -68.96
C LYS A 145 24.99 -0.64 -70.19
N ALA A 146 25.27 -1.93 -70.03
CA ALA A 146 25.69 -2.79 -71.12
C ALA A 146 24.57 -2.99 -72.16
N THR A 147 23.34 -3.24 -71.71
CA THR A 147 22.17 -3.37 -72.59
C THR A 147 21.87 -2.05 -73.30
N GLU A 148 21.91 -0.90 -72.62
CA GLU A 148 21.79 0.42 -73.23
C GLU A 148 22.84 0.68 -74.31
N ALA A 149 24.11 0.34 -74.05
CA ALA A 149 25.18 0.48 -75.03
C ALA A 149 24.96 -0.41 -76.26
N SER A 150 24.55 -1.67 -76.04
CA SER A 150 24.23 -2.60 -77.12
C SER A 150 23.06 -2.11 -77.97
N LEU A 151 22.01 -1.55 -77.34
CA LEU A 151 20.84 -1.00 -78.00
C LEU A 151 21.22 0.23 -78.83
N ARG A 152 22.05 1.13 -78.28
CA ARG A 152 22.58 2.29 -79.03
C ARG A 152 23.37 1.85 -80.26
N MET A 153 24.24 0.84 -80.14
CA MET A 153 24.98 0.31 -81.28
C MET A 153 24.05 -0.33 -82.32
N ALA A 154 23.05 -1.11 -81.89
CA ALA A 154 22.07 -1.73 -82.77
C ALA A 154 21.24 -0.69 -83.52
N ILE A 155 20.76 0.35 -82.83
CA ILE A 155 20.02 1.47 -83.43
C ILE A 155 20.91 2.20 -84.42
N HIS A 156 22.16 2.55 -84.07
CA HIS A 156 23.05 3.26 -84.99
C HIS A 156 23.34 2.46 -86.27
N ARG A 157 23.56 1.15 -86.12
CA ARG A 157 23.71 0.24 -87.27
C ARG A 157 22.44 0.23 -88.12
N GLN A 158 21.26 0.10 -87.52
CA GLN A 158 19.99 0.15 -88.26
C GLN A 158 19.78 1.50 -88.96
N THR A 159 20.08 2.63 -88.30
CA THR A 159 20.00 3.96 -88.91
C THR A 159 20.91 4.08 -90.13
N LEU A 160 22.15 3.58 -90.05
CA LEU A 160 23.07 3.55 -91.21
C LEU A 160 22.49 2.73 -92.37
N TRP A 161 21.93 1.54 -92.09
CA TRP A 161 21.28 0.71 -93.11
C TRP A 161 20.06 1.39 -93.73
N VAL A 162 19.19 2.00 -92.93
CA VAL A 162 17.99 2.71 -93.41
C VAL A 162 18.38 3.93 -94.25
N VAL A 163 19.33 4.75 -93.79
CA VAL A 163 19.83 5.91 -94.55
C VAL A 163 20.48 5.48 -95.86
N GLY A 164 21.29 4.42 -95.84
CA GLY A 164 21.88 3.84 -97.04
C GLY A 164 20.81 3.37 -98.03
N ALA A 165 19.81 2.60 -97.55
CA ALA A 165 18.70 2.13 -98.36
C ALA A 165 17.90 3.29 -98.98
N VAL A 166 17.52 4.29 -98.20
CA VAL A 166 16.83 5.50 -98.70
C VAL A 166 17.68 6.22 -99.76
N GLY A 167 18.99 6.38 -99.51
CA GLY A 167 19.92 6.99 -100.47
C GLY A 167 19.99 6.23 -101.81
N THR A 168 20.02 4.89 -101.77
CA THR A 168 20.00 4.07 -103.00
C THR A 168 18.70 4.23 -103.79
N VAL A 169 17.55 4.29 -103.12
CA VAL A 169 16.24 4.51 -103.76
C VAL A 169 16.19 5.89 -104.42
N VAL A 170 16.63 6.94 -103.74
CA VAL A 170 16.69 8.30 -104.31
C VAL A 170 17.64 8.36 -105.50
N GLY A 171 18.81 7.72 -105.40
CA GLY A 171 19.77 7.63 -106.51
C GLY A 171 19.18 6.94 -107.75
N LEU A 172 18.47 5.82 -107.55
CA LEU A 172 17.77 5.11 -108.63
C LEU A 172 16.70 5.97 -109.31
N ILE A 173 15.88 6.69 -108.52
CA ILE A 173 14.86 7.61 -109.06
C ILE A 173 15.53 8.68 -109.94
N ARG A 174 16.63 9.29 -109.48
CA ARG A 174 17.34 10.32 -110.24
C ARG A 174 17.99 9.80 -111.53
N VAL A 175 18.47 8.55 -111.53
CA VAL A 175 18.97 7.89 -112.75
C VAL A 175 17.83 7.62 -113.72
N LEU A 176 16.67 7.17 -113.24
CA LEU A 176 15.47 6.99 -114.06
C LEU A 176 15.00 8.32 -114.69
N GLU A 177 15.02 9.42 -113.93
CA GLU A 177 14.73 10.77 -114.45
C GLU A 177 15.74 11.23 -115.51
N TRP A 178 17.00 10.78 -115.45
CA TRP A 178 18.01 11.11 -116.45
C TRP A 178 17.91 10.24 -117.71
N LEU A 179 17.44 9.01 -117.57
CA LEU A 179 17.32 8.03 -118.66
C LEU A 179 16.00 8.17 -119.46
N LEU A 180 14.96 8.74 -118.85
CA LEU A 180 13.72 9.13 -119.53
C LEU A 180 13.73 10.65 -119.81
N PRO A 181 13.95 11.10 -121.07
CA PRO A 181 13.73 12.49 -121.46
C PRO A 181 12.26 12.89 -121.51
#